data_AF-A0A8S1L9M1-F1
#
_entry.id   AF-A0A8S1L9M1-F1
#
_cell.length_a   1.000
_cell.length_b   1.000
_cell.length_c   1.000
_cell.angle_alpha   90.00
_cell.angle_beta   90.00
_cell.angle_gamma   90.00
#
_symmetry.space_group_name_H-M   'P 1'
#
loop_
_entity.id
_entity.type
_entity.pdbx_description
1 polymer ?
#
loop_
_entity_poly.entity_id
_entity_poly.type
_entity_poly.pdbx_seq_one_letter_code
_entity_poly.pdbx_strand_id
1 'polypeptide(L)'
;MYYNQSNPVYVFVPCYIPYQIPPVPKFDITKEEQHSDSEKEQTKTIQEEVQTNASGIVRGKGQLWTEEEINNLVSYYKKYNGNWKFVIKHLKGRNISQCSQKYRKLIDQEKRTKKKWTIEEDKILLESFAEFGKQWIKISQKLPGRTSKQVRDRYVNQIDPAINRDHWTDEEDEKILQEFKKGGARWAIISKMLNNRSENQVKNRFYYTILKKYQGEQHPYLKVQE
;
A
#
# COMPACT_ATOMS: atom_id res chain seq x y z
N MET A 1 -11.50 53.61 -8.24
CA MET A 1 -10.46 52.94 -7.42
C MET A 1 -11.16 51.99 -6.47
N TYR A 2 -10.79 50.71 -6.57
CA TYR A 2 -11.02 49.58 -5.65
C TYR A 2 -12.42 49.32 -5.06
N TYR A 3 -13.15 48.41 -5.73
CA TYR A 3 -14.11 47.50 -5.09
C TYR A 3 -13.35 46.52 -4.18
N ASN A 4 -13.74 46.42 -2.92
CA ASN A 4 -13.25 45.42 -1.98
C ASN A 4 -14.36 44.36 -1.83
N GLN A 5 -14.20 43.22 -2.50
CA GLN A 5 -15.10 42.08 -2.39
C GLN A 5 -14.50 41.04 -1.45
N SER A 6 -15.31 40.69 -0.46
CA SER A 6 -15.12 39.67 0.55
C SER A 6 -14.80 38.30 -0.07
N ASN A 7 -13.64 37.74 0.28
CA ASN A 7 -13.29 36.35 0.00
C ASN A 7 -14.06 35.41 0.96
N PRO A 8 -14.86 34.44 0.49
CA PRO A 8 -15.39 33.39 1.35
C PRO A 8 -14.31 32.36 1.66
N VAL A 9 -14.15 32.07 2.96
CA VAL A 9 -13.26 31.03 3.50
C VAL A 9 -13.80 29.66 3.10
N TYR A 10 -13.17 29.00 2.12
CA TYR A 10 -13.47 27.60 1.79
C TYR A 10 -12.85 26.67 2.85
N VAL A 11 -13.71 26.16 3.74
CA VAL A 11 -13.41 25.04 4.64
C VAL A 11 -13.30 23.76 3.81
N PHE A 12 -12.10 23.17 3.79
CA PHE A 12 -11.83 21.87 3.19
C PHE A 12 -12.57 20.77 3.96
N VAL A 13 -13.70 20.28 3.43
CA VAL A 13 -14.35 19.06 3.91
C VAL A 13 -13.85 17.89 3.04
N PRO A 14 -13.03 16.97 3.56
CA PRO A 14 -12.61 15.78 2.81
C PRO A 14 -13.80 14.82 2.70
N CYS A 15 -14.54 14.89 1.59
CA CYS A 15 -15.58 13.91 1.27
C CYS A 15 -14.91 12.61 0.83
N TYR A 16 -14.78 11.67 1.77
CA TYR A 16 -14.35 10.31 1.55
C TYR A 16 -15.49 9.56 0.85
N ILE A 17 -15.46 9.49 -0.49
CA ILE A 17 -16.37 8.61 -1.23
C ILE A 17 -15.71 7.23 -1.33
N PRO A 18 -16.27 6.17 -0.71
CA PRO A 18 -15.74 4.82 -0.82
C PRO A 18 -16.01 4.30 -2.23
N TYR A 19 -14.95 4.11 -3.02
CA TYR A 19 -15.02 3.42 -4.30
C TYR A 19 -15.28 1.93 -4.04
N GLN A 20 -16.53 1.49 -4.21
CA GLN A 20 -16.88 0.07 -4.15
C GLN A 20 -16.37 -0.64 -5.40
N ILE A 21 -15.57 -1.68 -5.18
CA ILE A 21 -15.12 -2.59 -6.24
C ILE A 21 -16.34 -3.42 -6.67
N PRO A 22 -16.75 -3.40 -7.95
CA PRO A 22 -17.84 -4.26 -8.41
C PRO A 22 -17.44 -5.74 -8.30
N PRO A 23 -18.35 -6.63 -7.88
CA PRO A 23 -18.06 -8.04 -7.68
C PRO A 23 -17.79 -8.76 -9.01
N VAL A 24 -16.77 -9.62 -8.99
CA VAL A 24 -16.41 -10.51 -10.10
C VAL A 24 -17.51 -11.57 -10.28
N PRO A 25 -17.97 -11.86 -11.51
CA PRO A 25 -18.97 -12.90 -11.75
C PRO A 25 -18.42 -14.28 -11.39
N LYS A 26 -19.16 -15.03 -10.57
CA LYS A 26 -18.84 -16.41 -10.19
C LYS A 26 -19.31 -17.35 -11.29
N PHE A 27 -18.43 -18.26 -11.69
CA PHE A 27 -18.77 -19.39 -12.56
C PHE A 27 -19.63 -20.40 -11.79
N ASP A 28 -20.79 -20.74 -12.35
CA ASP A 28 -21.72 -21.74 -11.84
C ASP A 28 -21.20 -23.16 -12.09
N ILE A 29 -21.25 -23.99 -11.05
CA ILE A 29 -21.31 -25.46 -11.16
C ILE A 29 -22.56 -25.87 -10.39
N THR A 30 -23.47 -26.53 -11.09
CA THR A 30 -24.81 -26.95 -10.68
C THR A 30 -24.82 -28.22 -9.82
N LYS A 31 -25.94 -28.36 -9.08
CA LYS A 31 -26.65 -29.55 -8.53
C LYS A 31 -26.83 -29.51 -7.00
N GLU A 32 -28.06 -29.24 -6.54
CA GLU A 32 -29.09 -30.23 -6.07
C GLU A 32 -28.66 -30.82 -4.71
N GLU A 33 -29.38 -30.73 -3.59
CA GLU A 33 -30.81 -30.88 -3.29
C GLU A 33 -31.15 -30.27 -1.90
N GLN A 34 -32.45 -30.22 -1.59
CA GLN A 34 -33.07 -29.58 -0.42
C GLN A 34 -33.03 -30.46 0.84
N HIS A 35 -33.09 -29.87 2.04
CA HIS A 35 -34.21 -30.05 2.99
C HIS A 35 -34.08 -29.15 4.23
N SER A 36 -35.22 -28.95 4.87
CA SER A 36 -35.57 -27.97 5.89
C SER A 36 -35.33 -28.43 7.34
N ASP A 37 -35.55 -27.46 8.21
CA ASP A 37 -36.07 -27.56 9.57
C ASP A 37 -35.13 -27.70 10.79
N SER A 38 -35.51 -26.88 11.75
CA SER A 38 -35.05 -26.70 13.12
C SER A 38 -35.03 -27.99 13.94
N GLU A 39 -34.10 -28.10 14.89
CA GLU A 39 -34.41 -28.11 16.34
C GLU A 39 -33.14 -28.30 17.21
N LYS A 40 -33.09 -27.48 18.27
CA LYS A 40 -32.71 -27.77 19.67
C LYS A 40 -31.47 -28.64 19.96
N GLU A 41 -30.45 -27.96 20.48
CA GLU A 41 -29.81 -28.21 21.78
C GLU A 41 -29.82 -29.66 22.33
N GLN A 42 -28.65 -30.32 22.33
CA GLN A 42 -28.19 -31.14 23.46
C GLN A 42 -26.73 -31.59 23.26
N THR A 43 -25.95 -31.39 24.32
CA THR A 43 -24.61 -31.88 24.52
C THR A 43 -24.56 -33.41 24.49
N LYS A 44 -23.63 -33.97 23.72
CA LYS A 44 -23.13 -35.34 23.96
C LYS A 44 -21.68 -35.45 23.50
N THR A 45 -20.84 -35.78 24.47
CA THR A 45 -19.49 -36.32 24.34
C THR A 45 -19.45 -37.38 23.25
N ILE A 46 -18.63 -37.17 22.22
CA ILE A 46 -18.19 -38.22 21.30
C ILE A 46 -16.67 -38.27 21.40
N GLN A 47 -16.18 -39.39 21.89
CA GLN A 47 -14.78 -39.78 21.84
C GLN A 47 -14.43 -39.98 20.36
N GLU A 48 -13.65 -39.07 19.77
CA GLU A 48 -13.12 -39.29 18.42
C GLU A 48 -11.94 -40.26 18.50
N GLU A 49 -12.19 -41.47 18.02
CA GLU A 49 -11.19 -42.48 17.71
C GLU A 49 -10.14 -41.91 16.76
N VAL A 50 -8.89 -41.84 17.24
CA VAL A 50 -7.75 -41.45 16.41
C VAL A 50 -7.44 -42.59 15.44
N GLN A 51 -7.94 -42.51 14.22
CA GLN A 51 -7.48 -43.38 13.13
C GLN A 51 -6.06 -42.97 12.72
N THR A 52 -5.09 -43.79 13.14
CA THR A 52 -3.68 -43.64 12.76
C THR A 52 -3.41 -44.32 11.43
N ASN A 53 -2.87 -43.58 10.46
CA ASN A 53 -2.20 -44.15 9.28
C ASN A 53 -0.69 -44.25 9.57
N ALA A 54 -0.05 -45.29 9.02
CA ALA A 54 1.29 -45.80 9.34
C ALA A 54 2.51 -44.88 9.05
N SER A 55 2.36 -43.56 9.12
CA SER A 55 3.49 -42.62 9.01
C SER A 55 3.42 -41.41 9.95
N GLY A 56 2.46 -41.34 10.87
CA GLY A 56 2.55 -40.49 12.07
C GLY A 56 2.68 -38.97 11.89
N ILE A 57 2.46 -38.42 10.69
CA ILE A 57 2.53 -36.95 10.47
C ILE A 57 1.12 -36.36 10.46
N VAL A 58 0.70 -35.84 11.62
CA VAL A 58 -0.49 -35.00 11.76
C VAL A 58 -0.14 -33.58 11.30
N ARG A 59 -0.58 -33.18 10.09
CA ARG A 59 -0.53 -31.76 9.68
C ARG A 59 -1.70 -31.03 10.34
N GLY A 60 -1.47 -30.52 11.55
CA GLY A 60 -2.45 -29.70 12.26
C GLY A 60 -2.83 -28.42 11.52
N LYS A 61 -4.09 -27.99 11.65
CA LYS A 61 -4.59 -26.67 11.24
C LYS A 61 -3.63 -25.59 11.74
N GLY A 62 -3.11 -24.75 10.84
CA GLY A 62 -2.09 -23.75 11.19
C GLY A 62 -2.55 -22.81 12.31
N GLN A 63 -1.93 -22.92 13.48
CA GLN A 63 -2.25 -22.10 14.64
C GLN A 63 -2.00 -20.61 14.34
N LEU A 64 -3.07 -19.81 14.37
CA LEU A 64 -3.01 -18.35 14.17
C LEU A 64 -2.23 -17.67 15.31
N TRP A 65 -1.58 -16.54 15.03
CA TRP A 65 -0.84 -15.76 16.03
C TRP A 65 -1.78 -14.79 16.74
N THR A 66 -1.82 -14.81 18.07
CA THR A 66 -2.56 -13.81 18.86
C THR A 66 -1.76 -12.51 19.00
N GLU A 67 -2.44 -11.41 19.33
CA GLU A 67 -1.78 -10.12 19.58
C GLU A 67 -0.84 -10.19 20.78
N GLU A 68 -1.22 -10.89 21.84
CA GLU A 68 -0.38 -11.12 23.01
C GLU A 68 0.88 -11.93 22.67
N GLU A 69 0.76 -12.99 21.88
CA GLU A 69 1.90 -13.77 21.39
C GLU A 69 2.85 -12.90 20.54
N ILE A 70 2.29 -12.00 19.72
CA ILE A 70 3.07 -11.06 18.91
C ILE A 70 3.81 -10.05 19.80
N ASN A 71 3.13 -9.49 20.81
CA ASN A 71 3.74 -8.55 21.75
C ASN A 71 4.86 -9.22 22.55
N ASN A 72 4.64 -10.45 23.01
CA ASN A 72 5.65 -11.27 23.68
C ASN A 72 6.83 -11.60 22.75
N LEU A 73 6.56 -11.95 21.49
CA LEU A 73 7.62 -12.17 20.49
C LEU A 73 8.51 -10.94 20.32
N VAL A 74 7.91 -9.75 20.17
CA VAL A 74 8.65 -8.49 20.00
C VAL A 74 9.40 -8.11 21.28
N SER A 75 8.79 -8.27 22.45
CA SER A 75 9.41 -7.93 23.74
C SER A 75 10.59 -8.85 24.06
N TYR A 76 10.45 -10.16 23.87
CA TYR A 76 11.55 -11.12 24.08
C TYR A 76 12.66 -10.96 23.05
N TYR A 77 12.33 -10.65 21.79
CA TYR A 77 13.35 -10.38 20.78
C TYR A 77 14.22 -9.18 21.19
N LYS A 78 13.60 -8.10 21.68
CA LYS A 78 14.31 -6.93 22.22
C LYS A 78 15.13 -7.29 23.47
N LYS A 79 14.55 -8.04 24.40
CA LYS A 79 15.21 -8.46 25.66
C LYS A 79 16.46 -9.30 25.43
N TYR A 80 16.41 -10.24 24.48
CA TYR A 80 17.51 -11.17 24.19
C TYR A 80 18.37 -10.73 23.01
N ASN A 81 18.27 -9.46 22.61
CA ASN A 81 19.05 -8.86 21.53
C ASN A 81 19.07 -9.71 20.23
N GLY A 82 17.92 -10.29 19.88
CA GLY A 82 17.74 -11.11 18.69
C GLY A 82 18.15 -12.59 18.80
N ASN A 83 18.47 -13.11 19.98
CA ASN A 83 18.79 -14.52 20.15
C ASN A 83 17.54 -15.41 20.21
N TRP A 84 17.19 -16.00 19.06
CA TRP A 84 16.02 -16.88 18.91
C TRP A 84 16.00 -18.09 19.84
N LYS A 85 17.16 -18.60 20.25
CA LYS A 85 17.25 -19.76 21.17
C LYS A 85 16.74 -19.43 22.57
N PHE A 86 16.81 -18.18 23.00
CA PHE A 86 16.24 -17.73 24.27
C PHE A 86 14.78 -17.31 24.11
N VAL A 87 14.44 -16.65 23.00
CA VAL A 87 13.06 -16.25 22.69
C VAL A 87 12.11 -17.45 22.70
N ILE A 88 12.52 -18.59 22.13
CA ILE A 88 11.70 -19.80 22.05
C ILE A 88 11.38 -20.42 23.42
N LYS A 89 12.25 -20.24 24.42
CA LYS A 89 12.03 -20.78 25.77
C LYS A 89 10.81 -20.17 26.45
N HIS A 90 10.43 -18.97 26.03
CA HIS A 90 9.27 -18.25 26.56
C HIS A 90 8.01 -18.39 25.69
N LEU A 91 8.13 -18.84 24.43
CA LEU A 91 7.01 -19.03 23.52
C LEU A 91 6.67 -20.52 23.44
N LYS A 92 5.70 -20.97 24.25
CA LYS A 92 5.24 -22.36 24.25
C LYS A 92 4.51 -22.68 22.94
N GLY A 93 4.82 -23.83 22.32
CA GLY A 93 4.13 -24.33 21.12
C GLY A 93 4.52 -23.67 19.79
N ARG A 94 5.55 -22.80 19.77
CA ARG A 94 6.08 -22.21 18.53
C ARG A 94 7.50 -22.74 18.24
N ASN A 95 7.92 -22.68 16.98
CA ASN A 95 9.27 -23.01 16.52
C ASN A 95 10.07 -21.72 16.22
N ILE A 96 11.40 -21.75 16.37
CA ILE A 96 12.36 -20.69 15.98
C ILE A 96 12.07 -20.19 14.55
N SER A 97 11.83 -21.10 13.61
CA SER A 97 11.51 -20.73 12.22
C SER A 97 10.21 -19.91 12.14
N GLN A 98 9.17 -20.32 12.87
CA GLN A 98 7.90 -19.58 12.92
C GLN A 98 8.06 -18.20 13.56
N CYS A 99 8.81 -18.11 14.67
CA CYS A 99 9.08 -16.86 15.40
C CYS A 99 9.87 -15.86 14.53
N SER A 100 10.95 -16.32 13.91
CA SER A 100 11.78 -15.46 13.05
C SER A 100 11.04 -15.00 11.80
N GLN A 101 10.25 -15.88 11.17
CA GLN A 101 9.40 -15.50 10.03
C GLN A 101 8.32 -14.50 10.43
N LYS A 102 7.64 -14.72 11.56
CA LYS A 102 6.62 -13.79 12.07
C LYS A 102 7.22 -12.42 12.38
N TYR A 103 8.34 -12.38 13.09
CA TYR A 103 9.03 -11.14 13.42
C TYR A 103 9.47 -10.38 12.16
N ARG A 104 10.08 -11.06 11.18
CA ARG A 104 10.44 -10.44 9.90
C ARG A 104 9.23 -9.83 9.21
N LYS A 105 8.11 -10.57 9.14
CA LYS A 105 6.86 -10.06 8.55
C LYS A 105 6.32 -8.84 9.28
N LEU A 106 6.44 -8.77 10.60
CA LEU A 106 6.02 -7.60 11.40
C LEU A 106 6.88 -6.37 11.07
N ILE A 107 8.20 -6.54 11.01
CA ILE A 107 9.12 -5.45 10.61
C ILE A 107 8.86 -5.01 9.17
N ASP A 108 8.65 -5.95 8.24
CA ASP A 108 8.33 -5.63 6.85
C ASP A 108 6.96 -4.96 6.71
N GLN A 109 6.01 -5.29 7.59
CA GLN A 109 4.71 -4.63 7.66
C GLN A 109 4.87 -3.21 8.20
N GLU A 110 5.62 -3.01 9.28
CA GLU A 110 5.94 -1.69 9.84
C GLU A 110 6.56 -0.80 8.76
N LYS A 111 7.57 -1.29 8.04
CA LYS A 111 8.18 -0.55 6.91
C LYS A 111 7.20 -0.22 5.78
N ARG A 112 6.21 -1.08 5.54
CA ARG A 112 5.16 -0.86 4.52
C ARG A 112 4.04 0.07 4.99
N THR A 113 3.90 0.29 6.30
CA THR A 113 2.87 1.21 6.81
C THR A 113 3.09 2.62 6.25
N LYS A 114 2.00 3.27 5.83
CA LYS A 114 2.03 4.60 5.21
C LYS A 114 2.28 5.68 6.27
N LYS A 115 3.51 5.77 6.78
CA LYS A 115 3.92 6.84 7.69
C LYS A 115 4.11 8.14 6.90
N LYS A 116 3.64 9.28 7.44
CA LYS A 116 3.92 10.61 6.87
C LYS A 116 5.42 10.89 6.92
N TRP A 117 5.97 11.49 5.87
CA TRP A 117 7.37 11.91 5.83
C TRP A 117 7.59 13.13 6.72
N THR A 118 8.66 13.13 7.50
CA THR A 118 9.07 14.29 8.30
C THR A 118 10.13 15.10 7.57
N ILE A 119 10.32 16.36 8.00
CA ILE A 119 11.31 17.27 7.42
C ILE A 119 12.73 16.75 7.68
N GLU A 120 12.95 16.11 8.83
CA GLU A 120 14.21 15.47 9.20
C GLU A 120 14.52 14.29 8.27
N GLU A 121 13.51 13.47 7.96
CA GLU A 121 13.67 12.36 6.99
C GLU A 121 14.00 12.89 5.59
N ASP A 122 13.36 14.00 5.16
CA ASP A 122 13.67 14.63 3.88
C ASP A 122 15.10 15.19 3.85
N LYS A 123 15.55 15.82 4.94
CA LYS A 123 16.92 16.31 5.07
C LYS A 123 17.94 15.19 4.95
N ILE A 124 17.75 14.10 5.71
CA ILE A 124 18.59 12.91 5.63
C ILE A 124 18.60 12.34 4.20
N LEU A 125 17.44 12.32 3.54
CA LEU A 125 17.32 11.82 2.17
C LEU A 125 18.10 12.69 1.18
N LEU A 126 17.99 14.03 1.26
CA LEU A 126 18.73 14.95 0.40
C LEU A 126 20.25 14.85 0.61
N GLU A 127 20.71 14.83 1.86
CA GLU A 127 22.12 14.68 2.21
C GLU A 127 22.67 13.33 1.73
N SER A 128 21.94 12.24 1.97
CA SER A 128 22.33 10.90 1.53
C SER A 128 22.31 10.76 0.01
N PHE A 129 21.45 11.49 -0.69
CA PHE A 129 21.44 11.51 -2.15
C PHE A 129 22.63 12.30 -2.70
N ALA A 130 23.04 13.39 -2.04
CA ALA A 130 24.26 14.11 -2.41
C ALA A 130 25.51 13.23 -2.25
N GLU A 131 25.54 12.37 -1.22
CA GLU A 131 26.66 11.45 -0.95
C GLU A 131 26.68 10.22 -1.88
N PHE A 132 25.53 9.56 -2.09
CA PHE A 132 25.49 8.25 -2.77
C PHE A 132 24.78 8.26 -4.14
N GLY A 133 24.15 9.36 -4.54
CA GLY A 133 23.32 9.43 -5.74
C GLY A 133 22.10 8.49 -5.67
N LYS A 134 21.76 7.84 -6.79
CA LYS A 134 20.57 6.97 -6.94
C LYS A 134 20.68 5.60 -6.25
N GLN A 135 21.55 5.44 -5.26
CA GLN A 135 21.74 4.19 -4.51
C GLN A 135 20.67 4.03 -3.42
N TRP A 136 19.41 3.86 -3.83
CA TRP A 136 18.22 3.88 -2.95
C TRP A 136 18.27 2.86 -1.80
N ILE A 137 18.89 1.69 -2.01
CA ILE A 137 19.05 0.67 -0.97
C ILE A 137 19.95 1.21 0.15
N LYS A 138 21.11 1.81 -0.18
CA LYS A 138 22.01 2.40 0.80
C LYS A 138 21.36 3.57 1.54
N ILE A 139 20.64 4.42 0.81
CA ILE A 139 19.94 5.55 1.43
C ILE A 139 18.85 5.06 2.39
N SER A 140 18.10 4.01 2.04
CA SER A 140 17.08 3.44 2.92
C SER A 140 17.63 2.86 4.22
N GLN A 141 18.91 2.48 4.27
CA GLN A 141 19.54 2.03 5.52
C GLN A 141 19.72 3.17 6.52
N LYS A 142 19.83 4.42 6.06
CA LYS A 142 19.91 5.63 6.91
C LYS A 142 18.52 6.11 7.36
N LEU A 143 17.43 5.59 6.80
CA LEU A 143 16.06 5.98 7.10
C LEU A 143 15.29 4.80 7.72
N PRO A 144 15.39 4.60 9.06
CA PRO A 144 14.74 3.49 9.73
C PRO A 144 13.23 3.54 9.53
N GLY A 145 12.63 2.39 9.22
CA GLY A 145 11.20 2.29 8.92
C GLY A 145 10.80 2.69 7.51
N ARG A 146 11.74 3.07 6.63
CA ARG A 146 11.48 3.32 5.21
C ARG A 146 12.07 2.22 4.32
N THR A 147 11.35 1.87 3.28
CA THR A 147 11.80 0.97 2.21
C THR A 147 12.50 1.76 1.11
N SER A 148 13.44 1.13 0.39
CA SER A 148 14.11 1.74 -0.77
C SER A 148 13.14 2.26 -1.83
N LYS A 149 12.01 1.58 -2.03
CA LYS A 149 10.92 2.04 -2.90
C LYS A 149 10.31 3.34 -2.41
N GLN A 150 9.89 3.41 -1.13
CA GLN A 150 9.33 4.64 -0.56
C GLN A 150 10.31 5.80 -0.64
N VAL A 151 11.59 5.54 -0.37
CA VAL A 151 12.67 6.53 -0.44
C VAL A 151 12.80 7.10 -1.85
N ARG A 152 12.91 6.22 -2.86
CA ARG A 152 12.93 6.65 -4.27
C ARG A 152 11.68 7.45 -4.62
N ASP A 153 10.51 6.93 -4.29
CA ASP A 153 9.23 7.54 -4.66
C ASP A 153 9.04 8.91 -3.98
N ARG A 154 9.55 9.10 -2.75
CA ARG A 154 9.58 10.41 -2.08
C ARG A 154 10.49 11.38 -2.82
N TYR A 155 11.70 10.95 -3.15
CA TYR A 155 12.67 11.78 -3.85
C TYR A 155 12.13 12.25 -5.20
N VAL A 156 11.86 11.31 -6.11
CA VAL A 156 11.57 11.60 -7.52
C VAL A 156 10.22 12.30 -7.77
N ASN A 157 9.30 12.26 -6.79
CA ASN A 157 7.98 12.85 -6.96
C ASN A 157 7.76 14.13 -6.15
N GLN A 158 8.58 14.41 -5.13
CA GLN A 158 8.24 15.47 -4.17
C GLN A 158 9.42 16.35 -3.77
N ILE A 159 10.59 15.77 -3.47
CA ILE A 159 11.68 16.54 -2.86
C ILE A 159 12.90 16.75 -3.75
N ASP A 160 12.98 16.08 -4.91
CA ASP A 160 14.02 16.38 -5.90
C ASP A 160 13.98 17.88 -6.24
N PRO A 161 15.09 18.62 -6.05
CA PRO A 161 15.15 20.05 -6.35
C PRO A 161 14.85 20.37 -7.81
N ALA A 162 15.13 19.44 -8.74
CA ALA A 162 14.88 19.63 -10.16
C ALA A 162 13.39 19.61 -10.52
N ILE A 163 12.51 19.12 -9.62
CA ILE A 163 11.07 19.06 -9.89
C ILE A 163 10.50 20.47 -10.03
N ASN A 164 9.84 20.71 -11.16
CA ASN A 164 9.09 21.94 -11.38
C ASN A 164 7.81 21.97 -10.52
N ARG A 165 7.69 23.00 -9.70
CA ARG A 165 6.55 23.25 -8.80
C ARG A 165 5.70 24.46 -9.20
N ASP A 166 5.98 25.04 -10.37
CA ASP A 166 5.26 26.19 -10.91
C ASP A 166 3.83 25.81 -11.30
N HIS A 167 3.01 26.82 -11.56
CA HIS A 167 1.65 26.64 -12.04
C HIS A 167 1.64 25.89 -13.37
N TRP A 168 0.61 25.06 -13.56
CA TRP A 168 0.40 24.37 -14.83
C TRP A 168 -0.05 25.35 -15.89
N THR A 169 0.54 25.25 -17.08
CA THR A 169 0.11 26.05 -18.24
C THR A 169 -0.87 25.27 -19.12
N ASP A 170 -1.64 25.98 -19.93
CA ASP A 170 -2.58 25.34 -20.85
C ASP A 170 -1.86 24.59 -21.97
N GLU A 171 -0.64 25.02 -22.35
CA GLU A 171 0.22 24.28 -23.30
C GLU A 171 0.69 22.94 -22.73
N GLU A 172 0.98 22.89 -21.42
CA GLU A 172 1.30 21.61 -20.75
C GLU A 172 0.09 20.67 -20.75
N ASP A 173 -1.11 21.18 -20.45
CA ASP A 173 -2.36 20.41 -20.47
C ASP A 173 -2.65 19.84 -21.87
N GLU A 174 -2.53 20.67 -22.91
CA GLU A 174 -2.74 20.26 -24.31
C GLU A 174 -1.75 19.17 -24.71
N LYS A 175 -0.47 19.33 -24.33
CA LYS A 175 0.56 18.32 -24.63
C LYS A 175 0.29 16.99 -23.94
N ILE A 176 -0.15 17.02 -22.67
CA ILE A 176 -0.55 15.81 -21.94
C ILE A 176 -1.69 15.11 -22.67
N LEU A 177 -2.71 15.86 -23.11
CA LEU A 177 -3.87 15.32 -23.80
C LEU A 177 -3.49 14.70 -25.15
N GLN A 178 -2.67 15.39 -25.95
CA GLN A 178 -2.21 14.90 -27.25
C GLN A 178 -1.43 13.60 -27.13
N GLU A 179 -0.48 13.52 -26.20
CA GLU A 179 0.32 12.30 -26.02
C GLU A 179 -0.49 11.14 -25.42
N PHE A 180 -1.46 11.45 -24.56
CA PHE A 180 -2.41 10.47 -24.06
C PHE A 180 -3.30 9.92 -25.19
N LYS A 181 -3.75 10.75 -26.14
CA LYS A 181 -4.48 10.28 -27.33
C LYS A 181 -3.64 9.34 -28.21
N LYS A 182 -2.35 9.62 -28.35
CA LYS A 182 -1.44 8.83 -29.20
C LYS A 182 -1.12 7.46 -28.63
N GLY A 183 -1.06 7.30 -27.31
CA GLY A 183 -0.63 6.02 -26.72
C GLY A 183 -0.99 5.79 -25.26
N GLY A 184 -2.06 6.42 -24.78
CA GLY A 184 -2.64 6.19 -23.46
C GLY A 184 -1.77 6.66 -22.28
N ALA A 185 -1.92 5.98 -21.15
CA ALA A 185 -1.39 6.35 -19.83
C ALA A 185 0.14 6.17 -19.68
N ARG A 186 0.94 6.65 -20.64
CA ARG A 186 2.41 6.58 -20.62
C ARG A 186 3.02 7.76 -19.87
N TRP A 187 2.64 7.94 -18.61
CA TRP A 187 2.98 9.12 -17.81
C TRP A 187 4.48 9.42 -17.73
N ALA A 188 5.32 8.38 -17.65
CA ALA A 188 6.77 8.55 -17.61
C ALA A 188 7.34 9.14 -18.92
N ILE A 189 6.71 8.84 -20.07
CA ILE A 189 7.10 9.42 -21.37
C ILE A 189 6.62 10.86 -21.45
N ILE A 190 5.35 11.10 -21.09
CA ILE A 190 4.74 12.43 -21.12
C ILE A 190 5.52 13.39 -20.19
N SER A 191 5.85 12.94 -18.98
CA SER A 191 6.67 13.67 -18.01
C SER A 191 8.03 14.12 -18.58
N LYS A 192 8.72 13.25 -19.34
CA LYS A 192 9.99 13.61 -19.99
C LYS A 192 9.86 14.66 -21.08
N MET A 193 8.66 14.82 -21.66
CA MET A 193 8.39 15.83 -22.68
C MET A 193 7.98 17.18 -22.08
N LEU A 194 7.78 17.26 -20.76
CA LEU A 194 7.42 18.47 -20.03
C LEU A 194 8.62 19.02 -19.26
N ASN A 195 8.50 20.24 -18.77
CA ASN A 195 9.58 20.96 -18.09
C ASN A 195 9.79 20.43 -16.66
N ASN A 196 10.47 19.29 -16.52
CA ASN A 196 10.78 18.64 -15.23
C ASN A 196 9.55 18.39 -14.34
N ARG A 197 8.40 18.12 -14.95
CA ARG A 197 7.22 17.62 -14.23
C ARG A 197 7.42 16.15 -13.93
N SER A 198 7.24 15.72 -12.69
CA SER A 198 7.28 14.30 -12.31
C SER A 198 6.12 13.52 -12.93
N GLU A 199 6.33 12.21 -13.13
CA GLU A 199 5.29 11.29 -13.60
C GLU A 199 4.00 11.40 -12.76
N ASN A 200 4.16 11.52 -11.44
CA ASN A 200 3.04 11.61 -10.53
C ASN A 200 2.29 12.94 -10.65
N GLN A 201 3.00 14.06 -10.88
CA GLN A 201 2.39 15.36 -11.15
C GLN A 201 1.53 15.31 -12.43
N VAL A 202 2.06 14.76 -13.52
CA VAL A 202 1.35 14.63 -14.80
C VAL A 202 0.08 13.80 -14.65
N LYS A 203 0.20 12.61 -14.04
CA LYS A 203 -0.94 11.73 -13.76
C LYS A 203 -2.00 12.44 -12.93
N ASN A 204 -1.60 13.14 -11.87
CA ASN A 204 -2.52 13.87 -11.01
C ASN A 204 -3.21 15.02 -11.77
N ARG A 205 -2.47 15.80 -12.57
CA ARG A 205 -3.03 16.87 -13.39
C ARG A 205 -4.07 16.34 -14.36
N PHE A 206 -3.78 15.21 -15.00
CA PHE A 206 -4.72 14.55 -15.90
C PHE A 206 -6.03 14.16 -15.21
N TYR A 207 -5.98 13.37 -14.13
CA TYR A 207 -7.19 12.85 -13.50
C TYR A 207 -8.00 13.91 -12.72
N TYR A 208 -7.33 14.87 -12.09
CA TYR A 208 -8.02 15.83 -11.22
C TYR A 208 -8.40 17.13 -11.89
N THR A 209 -7.72 17.53 -12.97
CA THR A 209 -7.99 18.79 -13.67
C THR A 209 -8.47 18.55 -15.09
N ILE A 210 -7.65 17.91 -15.93
CA ILE A 210 -7.97 17.75 -17.36
C ILE A 210 -9.25 16.94 -17.53
N LEU A 211 -9.34 15.77 -16.90
CA LEU A 211 -10.52 14.90 -16.99
C LEU A 211 -11.80 15.58 -16.51
N LYS A 212 -11.72 16.40 -15.45
CA LYS A 212 -12.88 17.13 -14.91
C LYS A 212 -13.38 18.24 -15.82
N LYS A 213 -12.49 18.92 -16.57
CA LYS A 213 -12.88 19.94 -17.56
C LYS A 213 -13.85 19.37 -18.61
N TYR A 214 -13.81 18.05 -18.85
CA TYR A 214 -14.65 17.37 -19.82
C TYR A 214 -15.83 16.59 -19.21
N GLN A 215 -16.11 16.63 -17.90
CA GLN A 215 -17.19 15.82 -17.29
C GLN A 215 -18.62 16.21 -17.69
N GLY A 216 -18.81 17.27 -18.49
CA GLY A 216 -20.09 17.63 -19.13
C GLY A 216 -20.27 17.09 -20.56
N GLU A 217 -19.19 16.58 -21.17
CA GLU A 217 -19.21 15.96 -22.50
C GLU A 217 -18.75 14.50 -22.33
N GLN A 218 -19.40 13.54 -23.00
CA GLN A 218 -18.97 12.14 -23.00
C GLN A 218 -17.45 12.06 -23.26
N HIS A 219 -16.68 11.71 -22.22
CA HIS A 219 -15.22 11.76 -22.30
C HIS A 219 -14.75 10.75 -23.37
N PRO A 220 -14.18 11.18 -24.50
CA PRO A 220 -13.90 10.28 -25.63
C PRO A 220 -12.86 9.19 -25.31
N TYR A 221 -12.13 9.34 -24.21
CA TYR A 221 -10.89 8.61 -23.93
C TYR A 221 -10.98 7.63 -22.75
N LEU A 222 -12.18 7.38 -22.20
CA LEU A 222 -12.45 6.31 -21.22
C LEU A 222 -13.16 5.09 -21.85
N LYS A 223 -13.03 4.88 -23.16
CA LYS A 223 -13.53 3.64 -23.77
C LYS A 223 -12.76 2.45 -23.21
N VAL A 224 -13.48 1.65 -22.43
CA VAL A 224 -13.11 0.30 -22.00
C VAL A 224 -12.64 -0.45 -23.25
N GLN A 225 -11.51 -1.14 -23.13
CA GLN A 225 -11.04 -2.05 -24.19
C GLN A 225 -12.16 -3.07 -24.45
N GLU A 226 -12.73 -3.06 -25.65
CA GLU A 226 -13.65 -4.10 -26.14
C GLU A 226 -12.92 -5.44 -26.32
#